data_AF-A0A3D4GZ56-F1
#
_entry.id   AF-A0A3D4GZ56-F1
#
_cell.length_a   1.000
_cell.length_b   1.000
_cell.length_c   1.000
_cell.angle_alpha   90.00
_cell.angle_beta   90.00
_cell.angle_gamma   90.00
#
_symmetry.space_group_name_H-M   'P 1'
#
loop_
_entity.id
_entity.type
_entity.pdbx_description
1 polymer ?
#
loop_
_entity_poly.entity_id
_entity_poly.type
_entity_poly.pdbx_seq_one_letter_code
_entity_poly.pdbx_strand_id
1 'polypeptide(L)'
;MGKIRGVIVDAESGEKLEAKVQILSPNGRLLMPQGSLEKRGPGEPFFYCNGDFEVDSSRGQVDVTVERGTEYTPHHSAVQIDKMGTRDLRIQLKRWADLPAEGWYPGNTHIHYDEKETRPYDRLAYDAKVETYNVTAVSILERWDLDYASNKFPLGVMTDYSTAHHVVDVGEENRHNDTAGRFAYGHVMFLRIRNQVDPVSRGFLVDDFNPDFPPLCWACDEAREQGGIVIWCHNGQGMEAPIAAALGKLDAFNLF
;
A
#
# COMPACT_ATOMS: atom_id res chain seq x y z
N MET A 1 10.93 32.94 6.62
CA MET A 1 9.56 32.47 6.28
C MET A 1 8.87 32.09 7.58
N GLY A 2 7.53 32.00 7.55
CA GLY A 2 6.81 31.41 8.67
C GLY A 2 7.07 29.91 8.70
N LYS A 3 7.11 29.33 9.89
CA LYS A 3 7.33 27.89 10.09
C LYS A 3 6.12 27.26 10.73
N ILE A 4 5.85 26.02 10.36
CA ILE A 4 4.86 25.15 11.01
C ILE A 4 5.63 23.98 11.58
N ARG A 5 5.44 23.71 12.88
CA ARG A 5 6.00 22.55 13.55
C ARG A 5 4.87 21.74 14.15
N GLY A 6 4.74 20.49 13.70
CA GLY A 6 3.70 19.58 14.15
C GLY A 6 4.27 18.45 14.98
N VAL A 7 3.52 18.04 16.01
CA VAL A 7 3.69 16.75 16.68
C VAL A 7 2.36 16.03 16.67
N ILE A 8 2.36 14.78 16.21
CA ILE A 8 1.20 13.92 16.05
C ILE A 8 1.24 12.87 17.16
N VAL A 9 0.19 12.82 17.96
CA VAL A 9 0.10 11.91 19.10
C VAL A 9 -1.23 11.20 19.14
N ASP A 10 -1.24 10.03 19.77
CA ASP A 10 -2.47 9.38 20.20
C ASP A 10 -3.15 10.22 21.29
N ALA A 11 -4.47 10.35 21.20
CA ALA A 11 -5.25 11.16 22.13
C ALA A 11 -5.33 10.56 23.55
N GLU A 12 -5.21 9.24 23.69
CA GLU A 12 -5.34 8.51 24.95
C GLU A 12 -3.97 8.25 25.59
N SER A 13 -3.05 7.61 24.88
CA SER A 13 -1.71 7.26 25.39
C SER A 13 -0.73 8.43 25.37
N GLY A 14 -0.92 9.39 24.47
CA GLY A 14 0.01 10.49 24.23
C GLY A 14 1.28 10.09 23.48
N GLU A 15 1.40 8.84 23.03
CA GLU A 15 2.52 8.35 22.23
C GLU A 15 2.54 9.00 20.85
N LYS A 16 3.73 9.13 20.25
CA LYS A 16 3.87 9.64 18.88
C LYS A 16 3.31 8.62 17.88
N LEU A 17 2.64 9.13 16.85
CA LEU A 17 2.04 8.30 15.80
C LEU A 17 2.62 8.63 14.43
N GLU A 18 2.98 7.62 13.66
CA GLU A 18 3.17 7.79 12.22
C GLU A 18 1.84 8.09 11.53
N ALA A 19 1.86 8.92 10.50
CA ALA A 19 0.64 9.34 9.82
C ALA A 19 0.91 9.81 8.39
N LYS A 20 -0.17 9.84 7.60
CA LYS A 20 -0.25 10.59 6.35
C LYS A 20 -0.53 12.04 6.70
N VAL A 21 0.30 12.96 6.19
CA VAL A 21 0.18 14.40 6.48
C VAL A 21 0.07 15.17 5.18
N GLN A 22 -1.00 15.95 5.05
CA GLN A 22 -1.18 16.92 3.99
C GLN A 22 -1.16 18.33 4.60
N ILE A 23 -0.27 19.17 4.11
CA ILE A 23 -0.20 20.59 4.48
C ILE A 23 -0.29 21.38 3.18
N LEU A 24 -1.42 22.03 2.94
CA LEU A 24 -1.62 22.85 1.76
C LEU A 24 -1.38 24.31 2.10
N SER A 25 -0.42 24.92 1.42
CA SER A 25 -0.13 26.35 1.55
C SER A 25 -1.32 27.20 1.08
N PRO A 26 -1.31 28.54 1.29
CA PRO A 26 -2.42 29.41 0.89
C PRO A 26 -2.77 29.38 -0.61
N ASN A 27 -1.90 28.84 -1.47
CA ASN A 27 -2.14 28.68 -2.91
C ASN A 27 -2.45 27.23 -3.32
N GLY A 28 -2.69 26.33 -2.36
CA GLY A 28 -3.03 24.92 -2.62
C GLY A 28 -1.83 24.01 -2.92
N ARG A 29 -0.59 24.50 -2.86
CA ARG A 29 0.60 23.65 -3.01
C ARG A 29 0.89 22.85 -1.74
N LEU A 30 1.22 21.57 -1.91
CA LEU A 30 1.74 20.72 -0.83
C LEU A 30 3.05 21.29 -0.27
N LEU A 31 3.10 21.43 1.06
CA LEU A 31 4.29 21.70 1.84
C LEU A 31 4.71 20.40 2.52
N MET A 32 5.99 20.06 2.44
CA MET A 32 6.53 18.84 3.02
C MET A 32 7.98 19.06 3.48
N PRO A 33 8.44 18.39 4.55
CA PRO A 33 9.84 18.46 4.96
C PRO A 33 10.78 17.95 3.87
N GLN A 34 11.98 18.50 3.79
CA GLN A 34 12.98 18.02 2.83
C GLN A 34 13.31 16.55 3.10
N GLY A 35 13.30 15.72 2.04
CA GLY A 35 13.60 14.29 2.14
C GLY A 35 12.46 13.42 2.66
N SER A 36 11.31 14.00 3.03
CA SER A 36 10.11 13.21 3.32
C SER A 36 9.63 12.45 2.09
N LEU A 37 8.96 11.33 2.34
CA LEU A 37 8.41 10.51 1.28
C LEU A 37 7.05 11.07 0.88
N GLU A 38 6.90 11.48 -0.38
CA GLU A 38 5.63 11.95 -0.95
C GLU A 38 4.81 10.76 -1.44
N LYS A 39 3.48 10.84 -1.37
CA LYS A 39 2.62 9.91 -2.07
C LYS A 39 2.88 9.96 -3.59
N ARG A 40 3.12 8.78 -4.18
CA ARG A 40 3.06 8.56 -5.61
C ARG A 40 1.70 7.95 -5.98
N GLY A 41 1.06 8.50 -7.01
CA GLY A 41 -0.22 7.99 -7.52
C GLY A 41 -1.40 8.97 -7.38
N PRO A 42 -2.60 8.55 -7.82
CA PRO A 42 -3.80 9.40 -7.94
C PRO A 42 -4.38 9.78 -6.58
N GLY A 43 -5.24 10.81 -6.56
CA GLY A 43 -5.88 11.32 -5.33
C GLY A 43 -5.05 12.40 -4.63
N GLU A 44 -5.49 12.81 -3.44
CA GLU A 44 -4.91 13.93 -2.71
C GLU A 44 -3.41 13.73 -2.39
N PRO A 45 -2.59 14.80 -2.48
CA PRO A 45 -1.17 14.72 -2.17
C PRO A 45 -0.95 14.73 -0.66
N PHE A 46 -0.01 13.91 -0.18
CA PHE A 46 0.44 13.91 1.21
C PHE A 46 1.87 13.41 1.30
N PHE A 47 2.50 13.57 2.45
CA PHE A 47 3.77 12.95 2.79
C PHE A 47 3.64 12.06 4.04
N TYR A 48 4.56 11.10 4.15
CA TYR A 48 4.64 10.22 5.32
C TYR A 48 5.43 10.90 6.43
N CYS A 49 4.88 10.86 7.64
CA CYS A 49 5.45 11.45 8.83
C CYS A 49 5.59 10.39 9.92
N ASN A 50 6.70 10.42 10.66
CA ASN A 50 6.99 9.53 11.80
C ASN A 50 6.59 10.14 13.16
N GLY A 51 5.66 11.09 13.16
CA GLY A 51 5.09 11.70 14.37
C GLY A 51 5.51 13.14 14.64
N ASP A 52 6.49 13.69 13.93
CA ASP A 52 6.75 15.12 13.91
C ASP A 52 7.18 15.64 12.54
N PHE A 53 6.93 16.91 12.29
CA PHE A 53 7.31 17.59 11.06
C PHE A 53 7.62 19.06 11.30
N GLU A 54 8.49 19.61 10.45
CA GLU A 54 8.71 21.06 10.34
C GLU A 54 8.68 21.44 8.85
N VAL A 55 7.87 22.45 8.50
CA VAL A 55 7.80 22.98 7.13
C VAL A 55 7.79 24.50 7.12
N ASP A 56 8.41 25.08 6.10
CA ASP A 56 8.30 26.51 5.82
C ASP A 56 7.01 26.80 5.03
N SER A 57 6.35 27.92 5.36
CA SER A 57 5.17 28.41 4.65
C SER A 57 5.23 29.92 4.43
N SER A 58 4.51 30.38 3.40
CA SER A 58 4.22 31.79 3.20
C SER A 58 3.12 32.24 4.17
N ARG A 59 3.01 33.56 4.35
CA ARG A 59 1.95 34.15 5.17
C ARG A 59 0.57 33.82 4.58
N GLY A 60 -0.37 33.39 5.42
CA GLY A 60 -1.75 33.13 5.04
C GLY A 60 -2.33 31.91 5.75
N GLN A 61 -3.53 31.50 5.31
CA GLN A 61 -4.15 30.28 5.79
C GLN A 61 -3.48 29.05 5.18
N VAL A 62 -3.14 28.09 6.02
CA VAL A 62 -2.64 26.77 5.64
C VAL A 62 -3.64 25.73 6.12
N ASP A 63 -4.02 24.81 5.24
CA ASP A 63 -4.90 23.70 5.60
C ASP A 63 -4.07 22.46 5.91
N VAL A 64 -4.36 21.83 7.05
CA VAL A 64 -3.64 20.67 7.58
C VAL A 64 -4.63 19.52 7.74
N THR A 65 -4.34 18.41 7.07
CA THR A 65 -5.03 17.13 7.23
C THR A 65 -4.04 16.08 7.70
N VAL A 66 -4.40 15.33 8.75
CA VAL A 66 -3.58 14.23 9.28
C VAL A 66 -4.45 12.98 9.45
N GLU A 67 -4.00 11.87 8.87
CA GLU A 67 -4.75 10.61 8.82
C GLU A 67 -3.86 9.43 9.23
N ARG A 68 -4.45 8.46 9.94
CA ARG A 68 -3.80 7.20 10.31
C ARG A 68 -4.81 6.06 10.25
N GLY A 69 -4.67 5.18 9.27
CA GLY A 69 -5.53 4.01 9.06
C GLY A 69 -7.01 4.36 9.03
N THR A 70 -7.84 3.33 9.14
CA THR A 70 -9.29 3.47 9.21
C THR A 70 -9.80 3.54 10.65
N GLU A 71 -9.00 3.11 11.63
CA GLU A 71 -9.37 3.04 13.05
C GLU A 71 -9.22 4.37 13.81
N TYR A 72 -8.66 5.41 13.19
CA TYR A 72 -8.53 6.75 13.77
C TYR A 72 -9.41 7.77 13.05
N THR A 73 -9.94 8.73 13.79
CA THR A 73 -10.64 9.87 13.21
C THR A 73 -9.61 10.84 12.58
N PRO A 74 -9.73 11.20 11.29
CA PRO A 74 -8.88 12.21 10.66
C PRO A 74 -8.92 13.56 11.40
N HIS A 75 -7.76 14.21 11.49
CA HIS A 75 -7.68 15.58 11.98
C HIS A 75 -7.67 16.55 10.79
N HIS A 76 -8.51 17.59 10.86
CA HIS A 76 -8.53 18.69 9.91
C HIS A 76 -8.44 20.03 10.64
N SER A 77 -7.58 20.92 10.19
CA SER A 77 -7.50 22.28 10.74
C SER A 77 -6.98 23.29 9.72
N ALA A 78 -7.55 24.49 9.78
CA ALA A 78 -7.01 25.67 9.08
C ALA A 78 -6.20 26.52 10.06
N VAL A 79 -4.97 26.85 9.70
CA VAL A 79 -4.01 27.54 10.57
C VAL A 79 -3.52 28.82 9.89
N GLN A 80 -3.63 29.95 10.57
CA GLN A 80 -3.05 31.21 10.08
C GLN A 80 -1.55 31.26 10.38
N ILE A 81 -0.76 31.48 9.34
CA ILE A 81 0.70 31.59 9.40
C ILE A 81 1.12 33.04 9.14
N ASP A 82 1.95 33.56 10.03
CA ASP A 82 2.55 34.89 9.89
C ASP A 82 3.79 34.86 8.98
N LYS A 83 4.23 36.04 8.54
CA LYS A 83 5.42 36.17 7.66
C LYS A 83 6.69 35.60 8.29
N MET A 84 6.79 35.65 9.61
CA MET A 84 7.93 35.22 10.43
C MET A 84 7.42 34.56 11.71
N GLY A 85 8.23 33.68 12.30
CA GLY A 85 7.91 32.96 13.53
C GLY A 85 7.51 31.51 13.27
N THR A 86 7.29 30.77 14.34
CA THR A 86 6.91 29.35 14.31
C THR A 86 5.52 29.18 14.89
N ARG A 87 4.68 28.43 14.19
CA ARG A 87 3.38 27.98 14.68
C ARG A 87 3.49 26.51 15.07
N ASP A 88 3.36 26.26 16.37
CA ASP A 88 3.37 24.91 16.92
C ASP A 88 1.97 24.31 16.90
N LEU A 89 1.86 23.08 16.38
CA LEU A 89 0.64 22.30 16.29
C LEU A 89 0.82 21.00 17.07
N ARG A 90 -0.01 20.79 18.10
CA ARG A 90 -0.18 19.48 18.72
C ARG A 90 -1.43 18.84 18.14
N ILE A 91 -1.24 17.80 17.35
CA ILE A 91 -2.30 17.10 16.63
C ILE A 91 -2.58 15.80 17.38
N GLN A 92 -3.80 15.65 17.88
CA GLN A 92 -4.21 14.46 18.62
C GLN A 92 -5.16 13.64 17.76
N LEU A 93 -4.76 12.43 17.39
CA LEU A 93 -5.61 11.50 16.68
C LEU A 93 -6.32 10.61 17.70
N LYS A 94 -7.64 10.49 17.56
CA LYS A 94 -8.46 9.63 18.43
C LYS A 94 -8.75 8.32 17.72
N ARG A 95 -8.30 7.21 18.30
CA ARG A 95 -8.73 5.87 17.89
C ARG A 95 -10.21 5.68 18.26
N TRP A 96 -11.02 5.21 17.32
CA TRP A 96 -12.46 4.99 17.51
C TRP A 96 -12.86 3.51 17.50
N ALA A 97 -11.99 2.63 17.01
CA ALA A 97 -12.15 1.18 17.07
C ALA A 97 -10.81 0.49 17.33
N ASP A 98 -10.85 -0.65 18.02
CA ASP A 98 -9.70 -1.56 18.15
C ASP A 98 -10.04 -2.91 17.54
N LEU A 99 -9.87 -3.00 16.22
CA LEU A 99 -10.22 -4.18 15.44
C LEU A 99 -9.45 -5.43 15.92
N PRO A 100 -8.13 -5.37 16.19
CA PRO A 100 -7.41 -6.51 16.78
C PRO A 100 -7.97 -6.98 18.12
N ALA A 101 -8.40 -6.07 19.00
CA ALA A 101 -9.04 -6.45 20.26
C ALA A 101 -10.38 -7.18 20.05
N GLU A 102 -11.04 -6.96 18.92
CA GLU A 102 -12.27 -7.64 18.49
C GLU A 102 -12.00 -8.90 17.65
N GLY A 103 -10.73 -9.26 17.40
CA GLY A 103 -10.35 -10.41 16.59
C GLY A 103 -10.35 -10.16 15.07
N TRP A 104 -10.44 -8.90 14.65
CA TRP A 104 -10.31 -8.47 13.26
C TRP A 104 -8.90 -7.95 12.99
N TYR A 105 -8.31 -8.35 11.87
CA TYR A 105 -6.93 -7.99 11.53
C TYR A 105 -6.91 -7.21 10.20
N PRO A 106 -6.88 -5.87 10.25
CA PRO A 106 -6.72 -5.03 9.06
C PRO A 106 -5.54 -5.46 8.21
N GLY A 107 -5.69 -5.38 6.89
CA GLY A 107 -4.59 -5.65 6.00
C GLY A 107 -4.86 -5.22 4.57
N ASN A 108 -3.78 -5.13 3.81
CA ASN A 108 -3.83 -4.99 2.36
C ASN A 108 -3.07 -6.17 1.74
N THR A 109 -3.79 -6.97 0.97
CA THR A 109 -3.29 -8.20 0.35
C THR A 109 -2.78 -7.99 -1.09
N HIS A 110 -2.82 -6.76 -1.61
CA HIS A 110 -2.55 -6.48 -3.02
C HIS A 110 -1.91 -5.11 -3.24
N ILE A 111 -0.60 -5.00 -2.98
CA ILE A 111 0.19 -3.78 -3.23
C ILE A 111 1.18 -3.99 -4.37
N HIS A 112 1.25 -3.00 -5.26
CA HIS A 112 2.36 -2.82 -6.19
C HIS A 112 2.92 -1.40 -6.10
N TYR A 113 4.24 -1.31 -6.08
CA TYR A 113 5.01 -0.12 -6.40
C TYR A 113 5.44 -0.18 -7.88
N ASP A 114 5.06 0.84 -8.63
CA ASP A 114 5.32 0.98 -10.07
C ASP A 114 6.78 1.38 -10.36
N GLU A 115 7.12 1.54 -11.63
CA GLU A 115 8.46 1.89 -12.09
C GLU A 115 8.92 3.31 -11.68
N LYS A 116 8.01 4.13 -11.13
CA LYS A 116 8.29 5.52 -10.71
C LYS A 116 8.61 5.62 -9.23
N GLU A 117 8.40 4.56 -8.46
CA GLU A 117 8.80 4.50 -7.06
C GLU A 117 10.32 4.27 -6.94
N THR A 118 11.02 5.26 -6.37
CA THR A 118 12.48 5.26 -6.26
C THR A 118 12.98 4.84 -4.88
N ARG A 119 12.10 4.81 -3.87
CA ARG A 119 12.40 4.48 -2.47
C ARG A 119 11.44 3.39 -1.93
N PRO A 120 11.32 2.22 -2.58
CA PRO A 120 10.31 1.21 -2.23
C PRO A 120 10.49 0.66 -0.81
N TYR A 121 11.73 0.50 -0.32
CA TYR A 121 12.01 0.04 1.05
C TYR A 121 11.57 1.05 2.12
N ASP A 122 11.75 2.36 1.87
CA ASP A 122 11.28 3.40 2.79
C ASP A 122 9.74 3.48 2.76
N ARG A 123 9.16 3.32 1.56
CA ARG A 123 7.72 3.30 1.36
C ARG A 123 7.05 2.16 2.12
N LEU A 124 7.58 0.95 2.00
CA LEU A 124 7.09 -0.23 2.71
C LEU A 124 7.17 -0.08 4.23
N ALA A 125 8.23 0.55 4.74
CA ALA A 125 8.40 0.82 6.18
C ALA A 125 7.31 1.74 6.74
N TYR A 126 6.69 2.56 5.89
CA TYR A 126 5.64 3.50 6.27
C TYR A 126 4.23 3.00 5.98
N ASP A 127 3.96 2.46 4.79
CA ASP A 127 2.60 2.10 4.35
C ASP A 127 1.87 1.22 5.37
N ALA A 128 2.55 0.18 5.85
CA ALA A 128 1.98 -0.70 6.86
C ALA A 128 1.63 0.02 8.18
N LYS A 129 2.51 0.91 8.63
CA LYS A 129 2.40 1.57 9.93
C LYS A 129 1.35 2.67 9.92
N VAL A 130 1.34 3.50 8.88
CA VAL A 130 0.38 4.61 8.79
C VAL A 130 -1.04 4.11 8.55
N GLU A 131 -1.22 2.97 7.88
CA GLU A 131 -2.54 2.37 7.67
C GLU A 131 -2.97 1.41 8.79
N THR A 132 -2.11 1.20 9.79
CA THR A 132 -2.33 0.29 10.93
C THR A 132 -2.69 -1.13 10.51
N TYR A 133 -2.04 -1.64 9.47
CA TYR A 133 -2.26 -3.00 8.98
C TYR A 133 -1.55 -4.04 9.86
N ASN A 134 -2.24 -5.16 10.13
CA ASN A 134 -1.66 -6.40 10.65
C ASN A 134 -1.10 -7.28 9.52
N VAL A 135 -1.59 -7.13 8.29
CA VAL A 135 -1.08 -7.87 7.13
C VAL A 135 -0.81 -6.90 5.99
N THR A 136 0.39 -6.95 5.43
CA THR A 136 0.76 -6.20 4.23
C THR A 136 1.38 -7.15 3.23
N ALA A 137 0.73 -7.32 2.09
CA ALA A 137 1.28 -8.10 0.99
C ALA A 137 1.67 -7.18 -0.16
N VAL A 138 2.94 -7.26 -0.53
CA VAL A 138 3.47 -6.69 -1.78
C VAL A 138 3.63 -7.85 -2.76
N SER A 139 3.39 -7.62 -4.03
CA SER A 139 3.51 -8.68 -5.04
C SER A 139 4.48 -8.34 -6.14
N ILE A 140 5.35 -9.30 -6.42
CA ILE A 140 6.14 -9.38 -7.64
C ILE A 140 5.19 -9.56 -8.83
N LEU A 141 5.49 -8.89 -9.93
CA LEU A 141 4.63 -8.87 -11.11
C LEU A 141 5.43 -8.57 -12.38
N GLU A 142 4.98 -9.09 -13.53
CA GLU A 142 5.64 -8.87 -14.82
C GLU A 142 4.68 -8.24 -15.83
N ARG A 143 5.04 -7.10 -16.43
CA ARG A 143 4.27 -6.52 -17.54
C ARG A 143 5.23 -5.89 -18.52
N TRP A 144 5.49 -6.60 -19.63
CA TRP A 144 6.54 -6.26 -20.59
C TRP A 144 7.87 -6.03 -19.84
N ASP A 145 8.72 -5.14 -20.35
CA ASP A 145 10.01 -4.80 -19.74
C ASP A 145 9.92 -3.72 -18.64
N LEU A 146 8.76 -3.57 -17.97
CA LEU A 146 8.63 -2.57 -16.90
C LEU A 146 9.38 -3.00 -15.62
N ASP A 147 10.30 -2.15 -15.17
CA ASP A 147 11.05 -2.33 -13.93
C ASP A 147 10.23 -1.93 -12.70
N TYR A 148 9.26 -2.76 -12.31
CA TYR A 148 8.44 -2.53 -11.12
C TYR A 148 9.30 -2.48 -9.85
N ALA A 149 9.14 -1.41 -9.06
CA ALA A 149 9.88 -1.27 -7.81
C ALA A 149 9.57 -2.38 -6.79
N SER A 150 8.39 -3.00 -6.88
CA SER A 150 8.01 -4.18 -6.08
C SER A 150 8.95 -5.38 -6.29
N ASN A 151 9.47 -5.55 -7.50
CA ASN A 151 10.31 -6.70 -7.87
C ASN A 151 11.72 -6.61 -7.28
N LYS A 152 12.06 -5.50 -6.60
CA LYS A 152 13.32 -5.33 -5.87
C LYS A 152 13.31 -6.01 -4.50
N PHE A 153 12.15 -6.41 -4.01
CA PHE A 153 12.02 -7.14 -2.75
C PHE A 153 12.27 -8.64 -2.97
N PRO A 154 12.93 -9.32 -2.02
CA PRO A 154 13.01 -10.77 -2.05
C PRO A 154 11.63 -11.37 -1.78
N LEU A 155 11.31 -12.46 -2.47
CA LEU A 155 10.09 -13.24 -2.26
C LEU A 155 10.02 -13.79 -0.82
N GLY A 156 8.82 -13.79 -0.24
CA GLY A 156 8.50 -14.34 1.08
C GLY A 156 8.40 -13.30 2.19
N VAL A 157 8.36 -13.79 3.43
CA VAL A 157 8.14 -12.94 4.62
C VAL A 157 9.34 -12.05 4.91
N MET A 158 9.09 -10.74 4.92
CA MET A 158 10.07 -9.70 5.21
C MET A 158 10.19 -9.49 6.72
N THR A 159 11.05 -10.28 7.37
CA THR A 159 11.23 -10.25 8.82
C THR A 159 11.64 -8.88 9.37
N ASP A 160 12.50 -8.14 8.67
CA ASP A 160 12.93 -6.78 9.05
C ASP A 160 11.80 -5.74 9.02
N TYR A 161 10.70 -6.06 8.32
CA TYR A 161 9.51 -5.22 8.20
C TYR A 161 8.33 -5.75 9.00
N SER A 162 8.48 -6.92 9.62
CA SER A 162 7.44 -7.58 10.40
C SER A 162 7.67 -7.35 11.89
N THR A 163 6.60 -7.43 12.67
CA THR A 163 6.60 -7.38 14.13
C THR A 163 5.75 -8.52 14.69
N ALA A 164 5.61 -8.60 16.02
CA ALA A 164 4.69 -9.54 16.64
C ALA A 164 3.22 -9.30 16.27
N HIS A 165 2.87 -8.10 15.80
CA HIS A 165 1.49 -7.69 15.51
C HIS A 165 1.26 -7.35 14.03
N HIS A 166 2.29 -7.46 13.19
CA HIS A 166 2.22 -7.09 11.78
C HIS A 166 3.14 -7.97 10.95
N VAL A 167 2.62 -8.52 9.86
CA VAL A 167 3.37 -9.34 8.91
C VAL A 167 3.45 -8.63 7.58
N VAL A 168 4.67 -8.55 7.04
CA VAL A 168 4.91 -8.19 5.64
C VAL A 168 5.32 -9.43 4.87
N ASP A 169 4.54 -9.75 3.84
CA ASP A 169 4.82 -10.86 2.93
C ASP A 169 4.99 -10.32 1.51
N VAL A 170 6.04 -10.78 0.83
CA VAL A 170 6.27 -10.48 -0.58
C VAL A 170 5.83 -11.70 -1.37
N GLY A 171 4.63 -11.62 -1.92
CA GLY A 171 4.05 -12.64 -2.77
C GLY A 171 4.31 -12.36 -4.25
N GLU A 172 3.43 -12.91 -5.06
CA GLU A 172 3.46 -12.79 -6.51
C GLU A 172 2.04 -12.63 -7.05
N GLU A 173 1.85 -11.74 -8.01
CA GLU A 173 0.61 -11.66 -8.77
C GLU A 173 0.81 -12.34 -10.11
N ASN A 174 0.21 -13.52 -10.27
CA ASN A 174 0.24 -14.30 -11.50
C ASN A 174 -0.91 -13.88 -12.41
N ARG A 175 -0.62 -13.56 -13.67
CA ARG A 175 -1.56 -12.80 -14.50
C ARG A 175 -1.71 -13.27 -15.93
N HIS A 176 -2.88 -12.96 -16.48
CA HIS A 176 -3.16 -13.11 -17.89
C HIS A 176 -4.08 -12.01 -18.40
N ASN A 177 -3.63 -11.31 -19.44
CA ASN A 177 -4.49 -10.52 -20.33
C ASN A 177 -4.32 -10.98 -21.77
N ASP A 178 -5.39 -10.96 -22.54
CA ASP A 178 -5.36 -11.18 -23.99
C ASP A 178 -5.32 -9.85 -24.78
N THR A 179 -5.67 -8.73 -24.16
CA THR A 179 -5.41 -7.36 -24.65
C THR A 179 -5.25 -6.38 -23.50
N ALA A 180 -4.80 -5.15 -23.79
CA ALA A 180 -4.75 -4.06 -22.83
C ALA A 180 -6.07 -3.89 -22.04
N GLY A 181 -6.01 -4.07 -20.72
CA GLY A 181 -7.15 -3.89 -19.81
C GLY A 181 -8.20 -5.01 -19.80
N ARG A 182 -7.99 -6.12 -20.51
CA ARG A 182 -8.89 -7.28 -20.51
C ARG A 182 -8.28 -8.46 -19.76
N PHE A 183 -8.78 -8.72 -18.54
CA PHE A 183 -8.32 -9.74 -17.59
C PHE A 183 -8.64 -11.19 -18.01
N ALA A 184 -8.50 -11.56 -19.28
CA ALA A 184 -9.05 -12.80 -19.88
C ALA A 184 -9.15 -14.01 -18.94
N TYR A 185 -8.06 -14.73 -18.61
CA TYR A 185 -8.14 -15.78 -17.60
C TYR A 185 -8.29 -15.20 -16.19
N GLY A 186 -7.60 -14.10 -15.91
CA GLY A 186 -7.71 -13.37 -14.66
C GLY A 186 -6.35 -13.02 -14.08
N HIS A 187 -6.37 -12.56 -12.84
CA HIS A 187 -5.17 -12.31 -12.05
C HIS A 187 -5.37 -12.97 -10.68
N VAL A 188 -4.31 -13.58 -10.17
CA VAL A 188 -4.33 -14.29 -8.89
C VAL A 188 -3.10 -13.94 -8.08
N MET A 189 -3.30 -13.67 -6.81
CA MET A 189 -2.28 -13.35 -5.83
C MET A 189 -1.87 -14.62 -5.09
N PHE A 190 -0.57 -14.87 -5.01
CA PHE A 190 0.04 -15.96 -4.25
C PHE A 190 0.83 -15.40 -3.09
N LEU A 191 0.42 -15.74 -1.86
CA LEU A 191 1.13 -15.38 -0.64
C LEU A 191 1.77 -16.63 -0.02
N ARG A 192 2.77 -16.44 0.85
CA ARG A 192 3.51 -17.50 1.55
C ARG A 192 4.18 -18.54 0.64
N ILE A 193 4.41 -18.21 -0.63
CA ILE A 193 5.21 -19.02 -1.53
C ILE A 193 6.70 -18.85 -1.21
N ARG A 194 7.49 -19.88 -1.50
CA ARG A 194 8.94 -19.93 -1.23
C ARG A 194 9.77 -19.75 -2.49
N ASN A 195 9.20 -20.13 -3.63
CA ASN A 195 9.76 -19.98 -4.96
C ASN A 195 8.71 -19.32 -5.86
N GLN A 196 9.19 -18.55 -6.83
CA GLN A 196 8.36 -17.94 -7.88
C GLN A 196 7.59 -19.03 -8.64
N VAL A 197 6.36 -18.74 -9.03
CA VAL A 197 5.52 -19.64 -9.85
C VAL A 197 5.59 -19.14 -11.28
N ASP A 198 6.21 -19.92 -12.16
CA ASP A 198 6.46 -19.51 -13.54
C ASP A 198 5.44 -20.07 -14.55
N PRO A 199 5.11 -19.32 -15.62
CA PRO A 199 5.47 -17.91 -15.80
C PRO A 199 4.72 -17.00 -14.80
N VAL A 200 5.17 -15.76 -14.61
CA VAL A 200 4.47 -14.75 -13.77
C VAL A 200 3.32 -14.10 -14.55
N SER A 201 3.51 -13.89 -15.85
CA SER A 201 2.51 -13.32 -16.76
C SER A 201 2.37 -14.16 -18.02
N ARG A 202 1.20 -14.07 -18.67
CA ARG A 202 0.90 -14.73 -19.95
C ARG A 202 0.28 -13.74 -20.93
N GLY A 203 0.31 -14.11 -22.21
CA GLY A 203 -0.38 -13.40 -23.27
C GLY A 203 0.16 -11.97 -23.42
N PHE A 204 -0.76 -11.02 -23.64
CA PHE A 204 -0.47 -9.61 -23.87
C PHE A 204 0.38 -8.94 -22.77
N LEU A 205 0.43 -9.50 -21.56
CA LEU A 205 1.24 -8.92 -20.49
C LEU A 205 2.73 -9.14 -20.67
N VAL A 206 3.17 -10.08 -21.51
CA VAL A 206 4.59 -10.37 -21.71
C VAL A 206 5.08 -9.72 -23.00
N ASP A 207 4.50 -10.10 -24.14
CA ASP A 207 4.77 -9.53 -25.46
C ASP A 207 3.63 -9.84 -26.45
N ASP A 208 3.77 -9.42 -27.71
CA ASP A 208 2.75 -9.60 -28.76
C ASP A 208 2.54 -11.07 -29.20
N PHE A 209 3.44 -11.98 -28.83
CA PHE A 209 3.50 -13.37 -29.30
C PHE A 209 3.48 -14.41 -28.17
N ASN A 210 3.54 -13.97 -26.91
CA ASN A 210 3.52 -14.86 -25.75
C ASN A 210 2.20 -15.63 -25.70
N PRO A 211 2.23 -16.96 -25.46
CA PRO A 211 1.02 -17.75 -25.47
C PRO A 211 0.13 -17.47 -24.25
N ASP A 212 -1.17 -17.64 -24.44
CA ASP A 212 -2.18 -17.68 -23.37
C ASP A 212 -2.14 -19.02 -22.60
N PHE A 213 -0.94 -19.51 -22.26
CA PHE A 213 -0.71 -20.82 -21.64
C PHE A 213 0.54 -20.77 -20.75
N PRO A 214 0.57 -21.45 -19.58
CA PRO A 214 -0.47 -22.32 -19.02
C PRO A 214 -1.64 -21.57 -18.34
N PRO A 215 -2.80 -22.24 -18.12
CA PRO A 215 -3.92 -21.71 -17.32
C PRO A 215 -3.49 -21.24 -15.93
N LEU A 216 -4.18 -20.23 -15.38
CA LEU A 216 -3.89 -19.75 -14.02
C LEU A 216 -4.24 -20.77 -12.95
N CYS A 217 -5.22 -21.63 -13.21
CA CYS A 217 -5.57 -22.75 -12.34
C CYS A 217 -4.40 -23.72 -12.10
N TRP A 218 -3.42 -23.80 -13.00
CA TRP A 218 -2.20 -24.60 -12.79
C TRP A 218 -1.22 -23.87 -11.88
N ALA A 219 -1.04 -22.57 -12.09
CA ALA A 219 -0.25 -21.73 -11.20
C ALA A 219 -0.81 -21.75 -9.75
N CYS A 220 -2.14 -21.81 -9.61
CA CYS A 220 -2.79 -22.00 -8.30
C CYS A 220 -2.40 -23.33 -7.64
N ASP A 221 -2.27 -24.42 -8.41
CA ASP A 221 -1.83 -25.71 -7.84
C ASP A 221 -0.39 -25.62 -7.36
N GLU A 222 0.50 -25.05 -8.18
CA GLU A 222 1.92 -24.90 -7.85
C GLU A 222 2.11 -24.03 -6.59
N ALA A 223 1.38 -22.91 -6.48
CA ALA A 223 1.40 -22.10 -5.26
C ALA A 223 0.96 -22.90 -4.02
N ARG A 224 -0.08 -23.74 -4.16
CA ARG A 224 -0.60 -24.56 -3.05
C ARG A 224 0.33 -25.72 -2.69
N GLU A 225 1.04 -26.31 -3.64
CA GLU A 225 2.06 -27.33 -3.38
C GLU A 225 3.19 -26.79 -2.49
N GLN A 226 3.47 -25.49 -2.55
CA GLN A 226 4.40 -24.81 -1.65
C GLN A 226 3.81 -24.51 -0.25
N GLY A 227 2.51 -24.75 -0.05
CA GLY A 227 1.76 -24.32 1.12
C GLY A 227 1.35 -22.85 1.08
N GLY A 228 1.32 -22.26 -0.11
CA GLY A 228 0.91 -20.88 -0.34
C GLY A 228 -0.60 -20.67 -0.19
N ILE A 229 -0.97 -19.39 -0.11
CA ILE A 229 -2.36 -18.92 -0.05
C ILE A 229 -2.69 -18.32 -1.40
N VAL A 230 -3.83 -18.73 -1.97
CA VAL A 230 -4.29 -18.29 -3.29
C VAL A 230 -5.49 -17.36 -3.14
N ILE A 231 -5.32 -16.11 -3.55
CA ILE A 231 -6.34 -15.06 -3.48
C ILE A 231 -6.65 -14.56 -4.89
N TRP A 232 -7.89 -14.67 -5.33
CA TRP A 232 -8.27 -14.11 -6.63
C TRP A 232 -8.42 -12.60 -6.57
N CYS A 233 -7.89 -11.89 -7.58
CA CYS A 233 -7.83 -10.43 -7.59
C CYS A 233 -9.04 -9.78 -8.29
N HIS A 234 -9.12 -8.45 -8.18
CA HIS A 234 -9.99 -7.59 -9.01
C HIS A 234 -11.46 -8.00 -9.08
N ASN A 235 -12.08 -8.28 -7.94
CA ASN A 235 -13.54 -8.50 -7.87
C ASN A 235 -14.01 -9.68 -8.70
N GLY A 236 -13.11 -10.65 -8.94
CA GLY A 236 -13.43 -11.85 -9.69
C GLY A 236 -13.39 -11.72 -11.18
N GLN A 237 -12.77 -10.66 -11.68
CA GLN A 237 -12.55 -10.53 -13.10
C GLN A 237 -11.65 -11.66 -13.61
N GLY A 238 -12.00 -12.15 -14.80
CA GLY A 238 -11.35 -13.28 -15.45
C GLY A 238 -12.22 -14.53 -15.53
N MET A 239 -12.07 -15.25 -16.63
CA MET A 239 -12.87 -16.44 -16.97
C MET A 239 -12.56 -17.63 -16.06
N GLU A 240 -11.35 -17.69 -15.48
CA GLU A 240 -10.95 -18.82 -14.65
C GLU A 240 -11.36 -18.69 -13.18
N ALA A 241 -11.84 -17.52 -12.72
CA ALA A 241 -12.28 -17.31 -11.34
C ALA A 241 -13.32 -18.36 -10.87
N PRO A 242 -14.43 -18.60 -11.59
CA PRO A 242 -15.41 -19.62 -11.20
C PRO A 242 -14.86 -21.05 -11.31
N ILE A 243 -13.90 -21.30 -12.22
CA ILE A 243 -13.29 -22.61 -12.41
C ILE A 243 -12.38 -22.92 -11.22
N ALA A 244 -11.50 -22.00 -10.85
CA ALA A 244 -10.62 -22.12 -9.71
C ALA A 244 -11.41 -22.30 -8.40
N ALA A 245 -12.50 -21.54 -8.23
CA ALA A 245 -13.41 -21.71 -7.10
C ALA A 245 -14.05 -23.11 -7.07
N ALA A 246 -14.64 -23.56 -8.17
CA ALA A 246 -15.31 -24.87 -8.25
C ALA A 246 -14.34 -26.05 -8.03
N LEU A 247 -13.08 -25.89 -8.41
CA LEU A 247 -12.02 -26.88 -8.19
C LEU A 247 -11.37 -26.79 -6.79
N GLY A 248 -11.81 -25.86 -5.92
CA GLY A 248 -11.28 -25.72 -4.56
C GLY A 248 -9.84 -25.19 -4.53
N LYS A 249 -9.43 -24.41 -5.53
CA LYS A 249 -8.08 -23.86 -5.66
C LYS A 249 -7.88 -22.52 -4.97
N LEU A 250 -8.97 -21.83 -4.59
CA LEU A 250 -8.93 -20.50 -3.98
C LEU A 250 -9.12 -20.59 -2.48
N ASP A 251 -8.33 -19.80 -1.75
CA ASP A 251 -8.50 -19.60 -0.31
C ASP A 251 -9.30 -18.32 -0.01
N ALA A 252 -9.21 -17.31 -0.89
CA ALA A 252 -9.94 -16.05 -0.75
C ALA A 252 -10.21 -15.33 -2.09
N PHE A 253 -10.94 -14.22 -1.99
CA PHE A 253 -11.36 -13.40 -3.12
C PHE A 253 -11.36 -11.91 -2.72
N ASN A 254 -10.78 -11.05 -3.56
CA ASN A 254 -10.94 -9.61 -3.40
C ASN A 254 -12.34 -9.22 -3.88
N LEU A 255 -13.11 -8.53 -3.03
CA LEU A 255 -14.48 -8.10 -3.32
C LEU A 255 -14.59 -6.61 -3.64
N PHE A 256 -13.51 -5.83 -3.45
CA PHE A 256 -13.41 -4.41 -3.78
C PHE A 256 -12.04 -4.09 -4.39
#